data_AF-A0A9X3LG72-F1
#
_entry.id   AF-A0A9X3LG72-F1
#
_cell.length_a   1.000
_cell.length_b   1.000
_cell.length_c   1.000
_cell.angle_alpha   90.00
_cell.angle_beta   90.00
_cell.angle_gamma   90.00
#
_symmetry.space_group_name_H-M   'P 1'
#
loop_
_entity.id
_entity.type
_entity.pdbx_description
1 polymer ?
#
loop_
_entity_poly.entity_id
_entity_poly.type
_entity_poly.pdbx_seq_one_letter_code
_entity_poly.pdbx_strand_id
1 'polypeptide(L)' 'MEEQLNLAPCGYLVMNQSFHVLEMNQTLQDMLGVEDSPVHLHDILTTPSRIYFQTYFAPSITIHGK' A
#
# COMPACT_ATOMS: atom_id res chain seq x y z
N MET A 1 -6.08 -8.65 9.18
CA MET A 1 -4.99 -7.96 9.89
C MET A 1 -5.11 -8.21 11.38
N GLU A 2 -3.99 -8.43 12.08
CA GLU A 2 -4.00 -8.53 13.55
C GLU A 2 -4.41 -7.20 14.19
N GLU A 3 -5.15 -7.26 15.31
CA GLU A 3 -5.71 -6.07 15.96
C GLU A 3 -4.63 -5.06 16.38
N GLN A 4 -3.45 -5.53 16.80
CA GLN A 4 -2.33 -4.67 17.18
C GLN A 4 -1.77 -3.84 16.01
N LEU A 5 -1.77 -4.40 14.79
CA LEU A 5 -1.34 -3.68 13.58
C LEU A 5 -2.42 -2.72 13.09
N ASN A 6 -3.69 -2.99 13.42
CA ASN A 6 -4.80 -2.18 12.96
C ASN A 6 -4.75 -0.74 13.52
N LEU A 7 -4.27 -0.59 14.75
CA LEU A 7 -4.17 0.68 15.49
C LEU A 7 -2.73 1.14 15.72
N ALA A 8 -1.76 0.53 15.04
CA ALA A 8 -0.37 0.95 15.13
C ALA A 8 -0.19 2.41 14.65
N PRO A 9 0.76 3.19 15.20
CA PRO A 9 0.94 4.60 14.87
C PRO A 9 1.58 4.84 13.48
N CYS A 10 1.38 3.92 12.54
CA CYS A 10 1.85 4.00 11.17
C CYS A 10 0.95 3.18 10.24
N GLY A 11 1.04 3.49 8.94
CA GLY A 11 0.26 2.77 7.93
C GLY A 11 0.87 1.39 7.63
N TYR A 12 0.02 0.36 7.66
CA TYR A 12 0.34 -0.98 7.19
C TYR A 12 -0.46 -1.32 5.95
N LEU A 13 0.24 -1.93 5.00
CA LEU A 13 -0.32 -2.33 3.72
C LEU A 13 0.17 -3.74 3.36
N VAL A 14 -0.76 -4.61 3.01
CA VAL A 14 -0.47 -5.92 2.42
C VAL A 14 -0.96 -5.90 0.99
N MET A 15 -0.14 -6.36 0.06
CA MET A 15 -0.42 -6.33 -1.36
C MET A 15 0.14 -7.58 -2.04
N ASN A 16 -0.49 -7.98 -3.15
CA ASN A 16 0.01 -9.09 -3.97
C ASN A 16 1.12 -8.63 -4.94
N GLN A 17 1.70 -9.57 -5.68
CA GLN A 17 2.76 -9.28 -6.67
C GLN A 17 2.29 -8.39 -7.84
N SER A 18 0.98 -8.33 -8.08
CA SER A 18 0.35 -7.42 -9.04
C SER A 18 -0.03 -6.09 -8.38
N PHE A 19 0.51 -5.78 -7.21
CA PHE A 19 0.32 -4.55 -6.44
C PHE A 19 -1.14 -4.19 -6.12
N HIS A 20 -2.02 -5.19 -6.13
CA HIS A 20 -3.37 -5.05 -5.59
C HIS A 20 -3.30 -5.14 -4.07
N VAL A 21 -4.01 -4.24 -3.40
CA VAL A 21 -4.07 -4.22 -1.94
C VAL A 21 -4.97 -5.35 -1.47
N LEU A 22 -4.45 -6.16 -0.55
CA LEU A 22 -5.17 -7.25 0.12
C LEU A 22 -5.69 -6.79 1.48
N GLU A 23 -4.89 -6.03 2.21
CA GLU A 23 -5.24 -5.50 3.53
C GLU A 23 -4.59 -4.13 3.75
N MET A 24 -5.29 -3.26 4.47
CA MET A 24 -4.82 -1.95 4.87
C MET A 24 -5.31 -1.66 6.29
N ASN A 25 -4.42 -1.24 7.19
CA ASN A 25 -4.84 -0.92 8.55
C ASN A 25 -5.72 0.33 8.62
N GLN A 26 -6.50 0.45 9.69
CA GLN A 26 -7.36 1.61 9.95
C GLN A 26 -6.57 2.91 9.95
N THR A 27 -5.38 2.92 10.55
CA THR A 27 -4.54 4.13 10.58
C THR A 27 -4.20 4.65 9.18
N LEU A 28 -3.89 3.78 8.21
CA LEU A 28 -3.64 4.21 6.83
C LEU A 28 -4.93 4.65 6.12
N GLN A 29 -6.06 3.98 6.38
CA GLN A 29 -7.37 4.40 5.88
C GLN A 29 -7.73 5.83 6.34
N ASP A 30 -7.56 6.11 7.63
CA ASP A 30 -7.80 7.41 8.23
C ASP A 30 -6.87 8.49 7.65
N MET A 31 -5.58 8.17 7.45
CA MET A 31 -4.61 9.07 6.84
C MET A 31 -4.95 9.42 5.39
N LEU A 32 -5.50 8.47 4.64
CA LEU A 32 -5.88 8.62 3.25
C LEU A 32 -7.30 9.19 3.07
N GLY A 33 -8.12 9.16 4.12
CA GLY A 33 -9.53 9.56 4.07
C GLY A 33 -10.38 8.63 3.19
N VAL A 34 -10.06 7.32 3.17
CA VAL A 34 -10.76 6.31 2.37
C VAL A 34 -11.43 5.29 3.28
N GLU A 35 -12.69 4.96 2.99
CA GLU A 35 -13.45 3.96 3.77
C GLU A 35 -13.40 2.56 3.15
N ASP A 36 -13.23 2.47 1.83
CA ASP A 36 -12.97 1.22 1.13
C ASP A 36 -11.48 1.07 0.83
N SER A 37 -10.98 -0.17 0.89
CA SER A 37 -9.59 -0.44 0.54
C SER A 37 -9.33 -0.07 -0.93
N PRO A 38 -8.27 0.70 -1.24
CA PRO A 38 -7.89 1.01 -2.61
C PRO A 38 -7.65 -0.28 -3.40
N VAL A 39 -8.11 -0.34 -4.65
CA VAL A 39 -8.05 -1.58 -5.45
C VAL A 39 -6.61 -1.85 -5.91
N HIS A 40 -5.85 -0.81 -6.23
CA HIS A 40 -4.45 -0.90 -6.63
C HIS A 40 -3.59 0.13 -5.87
N LEU A 41 -2.32 -0.20 -5.59
CA LEU A 41 -1.40 0.72 -4.90
C LEU A 41 -1.30 2.09 -5.60
N HIS A 42 -1.44 2.11 -6.92
CA HIS A 42 -1.45 3.37 -7.67
C HIS A 42 -2.52 4.33 -7.15
N ASP A 43 -3.70 3.85 -6.76
CA ASP A 43 -4.84 4.70 -6.39
C ASP A 43 -4.54 5.61 -5.20
N ILE A 44 -3.64 5.20 -4.29
CA ILE A 44 -3.23 5.99 -3.13
C ILE A 44 -1.98 6.85 -3.36
N LEU A 45 -1.31 6.71 -4.51
CA LEU A 45 -0.11 7.47 -4.83
C LEU A 45 -0.45 8.72 -5.65
N THR A 46 0.24 9.82 -5.35
CA THR A 46 0.25 10.99 -6.24
C THR A 46 0.87 10.64 -7.58
N THR A 47 0.53 11.39 -8.64
CA THR A 47 1.10 11.19 -9.99
C THR A 47 2.62 11.04 -10.02
N PRO A 48 3.44 11.93 -9.41
CA PRO A 48 4.88 11.74 -9.39
C PRO A 48 5.30 10.48 -8.62
N SER A 49 4.60 10.14 -7.54
CA SER A 49 4.89 8.93 -6.76
C SER A 49 4.60 7.65 -7.55
N ARG A 50 3.59 7.64 -8.44
CA ARG A 50 3.34 6.50 -9.35
C ARG A 50 4.51 6.27 -10.29
N ILE A 51 5.06 7.33 -10.87
CA ILE A 51 6.23 7.25 -11.77
C ILE A 51 7.44 6.70 -11.01
N TYR A 52 7.71 7.24 -9.82
CA TYR A 52 8.83 6.79 -9.01
C TYR A 52 8.65 5.33 -8.54
N PHE A 53 7.44 4.96 -8.13
CA PHE A 53 7.12 3.59 -7.76
C PHE A 53 7.38 2.63 -8.93
N GLN A 54 6.86 2.94 -10.12
CA GLN A 54 6.99 2.08 -11.30
C GLN A 54 8.45 1.93 -11.77
N THR A 55 9.26 2.99 -11.66
CA THR A 55 10.62 3.01 -12.20
C THR A 55 11.69 2.54 -11.21
N TYR A 56 11.43 2.64 -9.91
CA TYR A 56 12.41 2.32 -8.86
C TYR A 56 11.95 1.16 -7.95
N PHE A 57 10.78 1.29 -7.32
CA PHE A 57 10.33 0.33 -6.30
C PHE A 57 9.80 -0.96 -6.90
N ALA A 58 8.93 -0.89 -7.91
CA ALA A 58 8.33 -2.07 -8.54
C ALA A 58 9.40 -3.07 -9.04
N PRO A 59 10.44 -2.67 -9.80
CA PRO A 59 11.51 -3.60 -10.20
C PRO A 59 12.24 -4.20 -9.00
N SER A 60 12.52 -3.38 -7.98
CA SER A 60 13.23 -3.81 -6.77
C SER A 60 12.42 -4.85 -5.98
N ILE A 61 11.11 -4.64 -5.84
CA ILE A 61 10.19 -5.56 -5.16
C ILE A 61 10.02 -6.84 -5.97
N THR A 62 9.90 -6.77 -7.30
CA THR A 62 9.75 -7.98 -8.13
C THR A 62 11.01 -8.84 -8.13
N ILE A 63 12.21 -8.24 -8.05
CA ILE A 63 13.48 -8.98 -8.07
C ILE A 63 13.81 -9.59 -6.69
N HIS A 64 13.48 -8.88 -5.60
CA HIS A 64 13.92 -9.24 -4.24
C HIS A 64 12.80 -9.69 -3.30
N GLY A 65 11.54 -9.48 -3.66
CA GLY A 65 10.35 -9.89 -2.91
C GLY A 65 10.14 -11.40 -3.02
N LYS A 66 10.94 -12.15 -2.28
CA LYS A 66 10.75 -13.57 -2.02
C LYS A 66 10.02 -13.77 -0.70
#